data_AF-A0A7U9SRM8-F1
#
_entry.id   AF-A0A7U9SRM8-F1
#
_cell.length_a   1.000
_cell.length_b   1.000
_cell.length_c   1.000
_cell.angle_alpha   90.00
_cell.angle_beta   90.00
_cell.angle_gamma   90.00
#
_symmetry.space_group_name_H-M   'P 1'
#
loop_
_entity.id
_entity.type
_entity.pdbx_description
1 polymer ?
#
loop_
_entity_poly.entity_id
_entity_poly.type
_entity_poly.pdbx_seq_one_letter_code
_entity_poly.pdbx_strand_id
1 'polypeptide(L)'
;MFGKAGGPKTVKAGEALEEALCFGWIDGQMEKIDDKTYKKYFSLRRDNSKWSEKNKALVKSLEEQIAALFALLEGHGLAYTNFQAMSPSVKKTYTRAYLDAKTDAGREKRIAWMVDRLNKNLKPM
;
A
#
# COMPACT_ATOMS: atom_id res chain seq x y z
N MET A 1 7.60 0.35 -16.57
CA MET A 1 8.91 -0.32 -16.81
C MET A 1 9.60 -0.51 -15.47
N PHE A 2 10.23 -1.65 -15.25
CA PHE A 2 10.85 -2.05 -13.99
C PHE A 2 12.30 -2.46 -14.23
N GLY A 3 13.19 -2.08 -13.32
CA GLY A 3 14.61 -2.45 -13.34
C GLY A 3 14.88 -3.80 -12.69
N LYS A 4 15.95 -4.46 -13.16
CA LYS A 4 16.56 -5.65 -12.58
C LYS A 4 17.90 -5.26 -11.91
N ALA A 5 18.58 -6.24 -11.31
CA ALA A 5 19.91 -6.04 -10.75
C ALA A 5 20.87 -5.44 -11.81
N GLY A 6 21.58 -4.37 -11.44
CA GLY A 6 22.48 -3.65 -12.35
C GLY A 6 21.79 -2.78 -13.42
N GLY A 7 20.46 -2.66 -13.35
CA GLY A 7 19.63 -1.78 -14.18
C GLY A 7 19.21 -0.48 -13.47
N PRO A 8 18.26 0.28 -14.05
CA PRO A 8 17.75 1.50 -13.43
C PRO A 8 17.03 1.20 -12.10
N LYS A 9 17.18 2.10 -11.12
CA LYS A 9 16.41 2.01 -9.88
C LYS A 9 14.96 2.38 -10.16
N THR A 10 14.05 1.43 -9.92
CA THR A 10 12.61 1.62 -10.03
C THR A 10 11.93 1.13 -8.76
N VAL A 11 10.64 1.48 -8.58
CA VAL A 11 9.78 0.75 -7.63
C VAL A 11 9.80 -0.75 -7.96
N LYS A 12 9.61 -1.59 -6.96
CA LYS A 12 9.49 -3.04 -7.18
C LYS A 12 8.13 -3.36 -7.80
N ALA A 13 8.07 -4.38 -8.65
CA ALA A 13 6.80 -4.78 -9.26
C ALA A 13 5.72 -5.19 -8.24
N GLY A 14 6.12 -5.72 -7.07
CA GLY A 14 5.20 -5.98 -5.97
C GLY A 14 4.62 -4.71 -5.37
N GLU A 15 5.45 -3.68 -5.16
CA GLU A 15 4.99 -2.39 -4.63
C GLU A 15 4.02 -1.70 -5.59
N ALA A 16 4.32 -1.76 -6.89
CA ALA A 16 3.43 -1.25 -7.94
C ALA A 16 2.12 -2.04 -8.04
N LEU A 17 2.15 -3.36 -7.84
CA LEU A 17 0.94 -4.18 -7.77
C LEU A 17 0.07 -3.80 -6.58
N GLU A 18 0.65 -3.67 -5.38
CA GLU A 18 -0.11 -3.23 -4.21
C GLU A 18 -0.72 -1.84 -4.39
N GLU A 19 -0.07 -0.94 -5.14
CA GLU A 19 -0.67 0.34 -5.53
C GLU A 19 -1.81 0.16 -6.52
N ALA A 20 -1.61 -0.62 -7.57
CA ALA A 20 -2.63 -0.92 -8.57
C ALA A 20 -3.91 -1.51 -7.93
N LEU A 21 -3.74 -2.44 -6.97
CA LEU A 21 -4.87 -3.06 -6.27
C LEU A 21 -5.72 -2.04 -5.49
N CYS A 22 -5.12 -0.98 -4.94
CA CYS A 22 -5.87 0.11 -4.28
C CYS A 22 -6.82 0.87 -5.22
N PHE A 23 -6.65 0.74 -6.54
CA PHE A 23 -7.50 1.36 -7.56
C PHE A 23 -8.36 0.33 -8.32
N GLY A 24 -8.38 -0.94 -7.90
CA GLY A 24 -9.08 -2.01 -8.62
C GLY A 24 -8.36 -2.49 -9.88
N TRP A 25 -7.06 -2.17 -10.02
CA TRP A 25 -6.23 -2.66 -11.12
C TRP A 25 -5.49 -3.93 -10.70
N ILE A 26 -5.31 -4.85 -11.65
CA ILE A 26 -4.49 -6.05 -11.47
C ILE A 26 -3.30 -6.04 -12.43
N ASP A 27 -2.28 -6.81 -12.09
CA ASP A 27 -1.19 -7.13 -13.00
C ASP A 27 -1.58 -8.17 -14.06
N GLY A 28 -0.91 -8.10 -15.20
CA GLY A 28 -0.99 -9.07 -16.28
C GLY A 28 0.39 -9.59 -16.67
N GLN A 29 0.54 -9.89 -17.96
CA GLN A 29 1.77 -10.47 -18.50
C GLN A 29 2.99 -9.58 -18.25
N MET A 30 4.10 -10.24 -17.92
CA MET A 30 5.42 -9.64 -17.83
C MET A 30 6.16 -9.87 -19.15
N GLU A 31 6.80 -8.84 -19.68
CA GLU A 31 7.57 -8.91 -20.92
C GLU A 31 8.98 -8.33 -20.70
N LYS A 32 9.99 -9.10 -21.08
CA LYS A 32 11.39 -8.65 -21.06
C LYS A 32 11.57 -7.58 -22.14
N ILE A 33 12.19 -6.46 -21.77
CA ILE A 33 12.63 -5.45 -22.76
C ILE A 33 14.10 -5.71 -23.09
N ASP A 34 14.94 -5.84 -22.06
CA ASP A 34 16.36 -6.17 -22.17
C ASP A 34 16.84 -6.96 -20.94
N ASP A 35 18.16 -7.17 -20.83
CA ASP A 35 18.76 -7.92 -19.71
C ASP A 35 18.58 -7.24 -18.36
N LYS A 36 18.44 -5.91 -18.34
CA LYS A 36 18.35 -5.06 -17.16
C LYS A 36 16.95 -4.55 -16.88
N THR A 37 15.99 -4.74 -17.79
CA THR A 37 14.66 -4.12 -17.69
C THR A 37 13.53 -5.01 -18.21
N TYR A 38 12.32 -4.77 -17.71
CA TYR A 38 11.10 -5.44 -18.17
C TYR A 38 9.89 -4.51 -18.01
N LYS A 39 8.78 -4.83 -18.67
CA LYS A 39 7.47 -4.19 -18.43
C LYS A 39 6.48 -5.20 -17.88
N LYS A 40 5.50 -4.68 -17.15
CA LYS A 40 4.37 -5.44 -16.64
C LYS A 40 3.11 -4.67 -16.98
N TYR A 41 2.13 -5.37 -17.53
CA TYR A 41 0.84 -4.78 -17.84
C TYR A 41 0.02 -4.63 -16.57
N PHE A 42 -0.74 -3.53 -16.46
CA PHE A 42 -1.74 -3.33 -15.42
C PHE A 42 -3.04 -2.87 -16.07
N SER A 43 -4.17 -3.37 -15.58
CA SER A 43 -5.48 -3.00 -16.11
C SER A 43 -6.53 -2.92 -15.03
N LEU A 44 -7.42 -1.94 -15.17
CA LEU A 44 -8.63 -1.81 -14.35
C LEU A 44 -9.54 -3.01 -14.58
N ARG A 45 -10.09 -3.56 -13.49
CA ARG A 45 -11.08 -4.63 -13.55
C ARG A 45 -12.48 -4.07 -13.36
N ARG A 46 -13.43 -4.64 -14.11
CA ARG A 46 -14.87 -4.43 -13.92
C ARG A 46 -15.35 -5.25 -12.72
N ASP A 47 -16.44 -4.86 -12.08
CA ASP A 47 -16.96 -5.44 -10.83
C ASP A 47 -17.02 -6.98 -10.83
N ASN A 48 -17.51 -7.60 -11.90
CA ASN A 48 -17.67 -9.07 -12.00
C ASN A 48 -16.46 -9.80 -12.63
N SER A 49 -15.33 -9.11 -12.73
CA SER A 49 -14.12 -9.70 -13.30
C SER A 49 -13.55 -10.79 -12.41
N LYS A 50 -13.07 -11.88 -13.00
CA LYS A 50 -12.23 -12.84 -12.27
C LYS A 50 -10.87 -12.20 -11.93
N TRP A 51 -10.42 -12.41 -10.70
CA TRP A 51 -9.10 -12.07 -10.18
C TRP A 51 -8.35 -13.37 -9.84
N SER A 52 -7.02 -13.36 -9.95
CA SER A 52 -6.20 -14.50 -9.52
C SER A 52 -6.29 -14.67 -8.00
N GLU A 53 -6.14 -15.90 -7.51
CA GLU A 53 -6.11 -16.17 -6.05
C GLU A 53 -4.99 -15.41 -5.35
N LYS A 54 -3.85 -15.24 -6.03
CA LYS A 54 -2.75 -14.41 -5.52
C LYS A 54 -3.15 -12.96 -5.30
N ASN A 55 -3.86 -12.34 -6.25
CA ASN A 55 -4.27 -10.93 -6.12
C ASN A 55 -5.37 -10.78 -5.06
N LYS A 56 -6.29 -11.74 -4.95
CA LYS A 56 -7.27 -11.78 -3.85
C LYS A 56 -6.58 -11.87 -2.49
N ALA A 57 -5.60 -12.76 -2.35
CA ALA A 57 -4.85 -12.92 -1.11
C ALA A 57 -4.06 -11.65 -0.75
N LEU A 58 -3.47 -10.96 -1.73
CA LEU A 58 -2.79 -9.69 -1.52
C LEU A 58 -3.76 -8.60 -1.04
N VAL A 59 -4.94 -8.47 -1.67
CA VAL A 59 -5.97 -7.52 -1.21
C VAL A 59 -6.39 -7.82 0.21
N LYS A 60 -6.73 -9.09 0.51
CA LYS A 60 -7.12 -9.51 1.85
C LYS A 60 -6.06 -9.16 2.89
N SER A 61 -4.78 -9.47 2.60
CA SER A 61 -3.68 -9.12 3.49
C SER A 61 -3.54 -7.61 3.68
N LEU A 62 -3.73 -6.79 2.63
CA LEU A 62 -3.69 -5.34 2.75
C LEU A 62 -4.84 -4.81 3.60
N GLU A 63 -6.05 -5.33 3.41
CA GLU A 63 -7.23 -4.97 4.20
C GLU A 63 -7.05 -5.32 5.68
N GLU A 64 -6.52 -6.50 5.98
CA GLU A 64 -6.22 -6.94 7.35
C GLU A 64 -5.18 -6.03 8.02
N GLN A 65 -4.10 -5.68 7.31
CA GLN A 65 -3.08 -4.77 7.84
C GLN A 65 -3.62 -3.34 8.05
N ILE A 66 -4.47 -2.85 7.15
CA ILE A 66 -5.13 -1.55 7.30
C ILE A 66 -6.08 -1.59 8.50
N ALA A 67 -6.86 -2.67 8.65
CA ALA A 67 -7.76 -2.86 9.79
C ALA A 67 -7.00 -2.91 11.13
N ALA A 68 -5.83 -3.56 11.16
CA ALA A 68 -4.97 -3.56 12.34
C ALA A 68 -4.48 -2.15 12.71
N LEU A 69 -4.02 -1.35 11.74
CA LEU A 69 -3.67 0.05 12.02
C LEU A 69 -4.89 0.87 12.44
N PHE A 70 -6.04 0.61 11.83
CA PHE A 70 -7.28 1.28 12.16
C PHE A 70 -7.69 1.07 13.62
N ALA A 71 -7.58 -0.16 14.13
CA ALA A 71 -7.81 -0.49 15.54
C ALA A 71 -6.81 0.21 16.47
N LEU A 72 -5.55 0.35 16.07
CA LEU A 72 -4.55 1.08 16.85
C LEU A 72 -4.81 2.59 16.92
N LEU A 73 -5.55 3.13 15.95
CA LEU A 73 -5.96 4.53 15.94
C LEU A 73 -7.30 4.76 16.64
N GLU A 74 -7.96 3.71 17.13
CA GLU A 74 -9.21 3.83 17.89
C GLU A 74 -8.99 4.68 19.15
N GLY A 75 -9.94 5.56 19.45
CA GLY A 75 -9.82 6.51 20.56
C GLY A 75 -8.99 7.77 20.26
N HIS A 76 -8.29 7.85 19.12
CA HIS A 76 -7.53 9.04 18.72
C HIS A 76 -8.37 10.14 18.04
N GLY A 77 -9.66 10.24 18.38
CA GLY A 77 -10.55 11.35 18.00
C GLY A 77 -10.51 11.70 16.51
N LEU A 78 -10.19 12.96 16.19
CA LEU A 78 -10.17 13.46 14.82
C LEU A 78 -9.20 12.71 13.89
N ALA A 79 -8.07 12.22 14.42
CA ALA A 79 -7.12 11.43 13.66
C ALA A 79 -7.76 10.13 13.12
N TYR A 80 -8.58 9.46 13.94
CA TYR A 80 -9.31 8.26 13.55
C TYR A 80 -10.28 8.56 12.41
N THR A 81 -11.13 9.59 12.56
CA THR A 81 -12.12 9.97 11.55
C THR A 81 -11.46 10.38 10.23
N ASN A 82 -10.38 11.17 10.30
CA ASN A 82 -9.65 11.57 9.11
C ASN A 82 -9.00 10.36 8.43
N PHE A 83 -8.36 9.47 9.18
CA PHE A 83 -7.81 8.23 8.63
C PHE A 83 -8.89 7.37 7.97
N GLN A 84 -10.07 7.24 8.60
CA GLN A 84 -11.22 6.52 8.04
C GLN A 84 -11.66 7.09 6.68
N ALA A 85 -11.64 8.41 6.52
CA ALA A 85 -12.02 9.09 5.29
C ALA A 85 -10.96 9.04 4.17
N MET A 86 -9.73 8.63 4.47
CA MET A 86 -8.66 8.56 3.47
C MET A 86 -8.88 7.44 2.43
N SER A 87 -8.35 7.68 1.23
CA SER A 87 -8.31 6.67 0.16
C SER A 87 -7.53 5.41 0.58
N PRO A 88 -7.82 4.23 0.00
CA PRO A 88 -7.09 2.98 0.29
C PRO A 88 -5.57 3.09 0.11
N SER A 89 -5.11 3.79 -0.93
CA SER A 89 -3.67 4.02 -1.18
C SER A 89 -2.99 4.79 -0.06
N VAL A 90 -3.64 5.85 0.44
CA VAL A 90 -3.14 6.64 1.57
C VAL A 90 -3.13 5.82 2.86
N LYS A 91 -4.21 5.09 3.14
CA LYS A 91 -4.28 4.18 4.30
C LYS A 91 -3.15 3.16 4.27
N LYS A 92 -2.94 2.49 3.13
CA LYS A 92 -1.83 1.56 2.93
C LYS A 92 -0.47 2.20 3.19
N THR A 93 -0.24 3.43 2.71
CA THR A 93 1.06 4.09 2.91
C THR A 93 1.33 4.38 4.39
N TYR A 94 0.31 4.82 5.14
CA TYR A 94 0.40 4.92 6.60
C TYR A 94 0.66 3.56 7.25
N THR A 95 -0.09 2.52 6.87
CA THR A 95 0.09 1.16 7.37
C THR A 95 1.52 0.66 7.17
N ARG A 96 2.11 0.86 5.99
CA ARG A 96 3.52 0.52 5.74
C ARG A 96 4.47 1.28 6.65
N ALA A 97 4.28 2.60 6.82
CA ALA A 97 5.13 3.39 7.71
C ALA A 97 5.10 2.90 9.18
N TYR A 98 3.98 2.34 9.63
CA TYR A 98 3.87 1.68 10.93
C TYR A 98 4.61 0.34 10.95
N LEU A 99 4.34 -0.54 9.98
CA LEU A 99 4.90 -1.89 9.91
C LEU A 99 6.42 -1.92 9.63
N ASP A 100 6.96 -0.90 8.97
CA ASP A 100 8.40 -0.76 8.72
C ASP A 100 9.20 -0.53 10.04
N ALA A 101 8.53 -0.08 11.11
CA ALA A 101 9.15 0.03 12.42
C ALA A 101 9.32 -1.36 13.06
N LYS A 102 10.58 -1.77 13.22
CA LYS A 102 10.95 -3.12 13.71
C LYS A 102 10.80 -3.32 15.22
N THR A 103 10.63 -2.24 15.99
CA THR A 103 10.55 -2.27 17.46
C THR A 103 9.25 -1.64 17.94
N ASP A 104 8.77 -2.04 19.12
CA ASP A 104 7.57 -1.46 19.73
C ASP A 104 7.72 0.04 19.98
N ALA A 105 8.85 0.47 20.56
CA ALA A 105 9.16 1.89 20.74
C ALA A 105 9.20 2.66 19.39
N GLY A 106 9.60 2.00 18.30
CA GLY A 106 9.53 2.58 16.95
C GLY A 106 8.09 2.73 16.48
N ARG A 107 7.26 1.71 16.68
CA ARG A 107 5.83 1.70 16.35
C ARG A 107 5.05 2.75 17.14
N GLU A 108 5.32 2.92 18.43
CA GLU A 108 4.72 3.98 19.26
C GLU A 108 5.04 5.38 18.72
N LYS A 109 6.32 5.63 18.36
CA LYS A 109 6.72 6.89 17.71
C LYS A 109 6.01 7.10 16.37
N ARG A 110 5.79 6.03 15.60
CA ARG A 110 5.02 6.09 14.35
C ARG A 110 3.57 6.46 14.61
N ILE A 111 2.91 5.86 15.60
CA ILE A 111 1.53 6.22 15.97
C ILE A 111 1.45 7.69 16.39
N ALA A 112 2.35 8.16 17.26
CA ALA A 112 2.36 9.58 17.67
C ALA A 112 2.51 10.53 16.47
N TRP A 113 3.44 10.22 15.55
CA TRP A 113 3.62 10.98 14.31
C TRP A 113 2.38 10.93 13.39
N MET A 114 1.74 9.76 13.26
CA MET A 114 0.51 9.60 12.47
C MET A 114 -0.62 10.44 13.03
N VAL A 115 -0.85 10.37 14.34
CA VAL A 115 -1.91 11.10 15.03
C VAL A 115 -1.75 12.62 14.83
N ASP A 116 -0.54 13.17 14.99
CA ASP A 116 -0.28 14.61 14.74
C ASP A 116 -0.65 15.01 13.30
N ARG A 117 -0.26 14.19 12.31
CA ARG A 117 -0.56 14.45 10.91
C ARG A 117 -2.02 14.30 10.55
N LEU A 118 -2.65 13.23 11.03
CA LEU A 118 -4.03 12.91 10.75
C LEU A 118 -4.97 13.93 11.39
N ASN A 119 -4.63 14.45 12.58
CA ASN A 119 -5.34 15.60 13.16
C ASN A 119 -5.34 16.83 12.24
N LYS A 120 -4.30 17.00 11.42
CA LYS A 120 -4.18 18.05 10.40
C LYS A 120 -4.70 17.63 9.02
N ASN A 121 -5.31 16.46 8.92
CA ASN A 121 -5.80 15.84 7.68
C ASN A 121 -4.72 15.70 6.58
N LEU A 122 -3.47 15.48 6.98
CA LEU A 122 -2.35 15.34 6.06
C LEU A 122 -2.18 13.91 5.58
N LYS A 123 -1.55 13.74 4.41
CA LYS A 123 -1.09 12.45 3.86
C LYS A 123 0.27 12.06 4.46
N PRO A 124 0.70 10.79 4.41
CA PRO A 124 2.08 10.43 4.75
C PRO A 124 3.03 11.05 3.71
N MET A 125 4.13 11.65 4.18
CA MET A 125 5.21 12.15 3.31
C MET A 125 6.11 11.01 2.89
#